data_AF-A0A316KFF0-F1
#
_entry.id   AF-A0A316KFF0-F1
#
_cell.length_a   1.000
_cell.length_b   1.000
_cell.length_c   1.000
_cell.angle_alpha   90.00
_cell.angle_beta   90.00
_cell.angle_gamma   90.00
#
_symmetry.space_group_name_H-M   'P 1'
#
loop_
_entity.id
_entity.type
_entity.pdbx_description
1 polymer ?
#
loop_
_entity_poly.entity_id
_entity_poly.type
_entity_poly.pdbx_seq_one_letter_code
_entity_poly.pdbx_strand_id
1 'polypeptide(L)'
;MLLGEGRIALLREIDKHGSISKAAKAMDMSYKKAWRLVDEMNRNAKKPLVQQKIGGKGGGGTVLSQEGVNAIRIYTELQEKERAFLREQEIWLQNEL
;
A
#
# COMPACT_ATOMS: atom_id res chain seq x y z
N MET A 1 6.59 -10.13 4.82
CA MET A 1 7.05 -8.73 4.79
C MET A 1 5.82 -7.83 4.66
N LEU A 2 5.63 -6.90 5.60
CA LEU A 2 4.41 -6.07 5.72
C LEU A 2 4.36 -4.92 4.69
N LEU A 3 5.52 -4.36 4.32
CA LEU A 3 5.65 -3.12 3.54
C LEU A 3 6.54 -3.34 2.30
N GLY A 4 5.99 -3.96 1.25
CA GLY A 4 6.66 -4.04 -0.06
C GLY A 4 5.87 -3.26 -1.10
N GLU A 5 6.53 -2.82 -2.17
CA GLU A 5 5.95 -1.97 -3.23
C GLU A 5 4.57 -2.47 -3.68
N GLY A 6 4.45 -3.75 -4.04
CA GLY A 6 3.16 -4.31 -4.50
C GLY A 6 2.04 -4.29 -3.44
N ARG A 7 2.38 -4.37 -2.15
CA ARG A 7 1.40 -4.27 -1.05
C ARG A 7 0.95 -2.83 -0.84
N ILE A 8 1.89 -1.89 -0.90
CA ILE A 8 1.61 -0.45 -0.79
C ILE A 8 0.82 0.05 -2.00
N ALA A 9 1.19 -0.37 -3.21
CA ALA A 9 0.42 -0.11 -4.42
C ALA A 9 -1.02 -0.59 -4.29
N LEU A 10 -1.24 -1.79 -3.73
CA LEU A 10 -2.59 -2.29 -3.45
C LEU A 10 -3.36 -1.41 -2.47
N LEU A 11 -2.73 -0.94 -1.39
CA LEU A 11 -3.38 0.00 -0.46
C LEU A 11 -3.74 1.32 -1.15
N ARG A 12 -2.87 1.88 -2.00
CA ARG A 12 -3.16 3.10 -2.77
C ARG A 12 -4.33 2.92 -3.73
N GLU A 13 -4.39 1.80 -4.44
CA GLU A 13 -5.49 1.51 -5.36
C GLU A 13 -6.81 1.27 -4.60
N ILE A 14 -6.76 0.67 -3.41
CA ILE A 14 -7.94 0.54 -2.54
C ILE A 14 -8.41 1.92 -2.07
N ASP A 15 -7.50 2.80 -1.65
CA ASP A 15 -7.83 4.17 -1.24
C ASP A 15 -8.51 4.95 -2.36
N LYS A 16 -7.92 4.90 -3.56
CA LYS A 16 -8.42 5.56 -4.77
C LYS A 16 -9.80 5.06 -5.20
N HIS A 17 -10.05 3.76 -5.10
CA HIS A 17 -11.25 3.14 -5.68
C HIS A 17 -12.34 2.77 -4.67
N GLY A 18 -12.04 2.77 -3.37
CA GLY A 18 -12.95 2.33 -2.31
C GLY A 18 -13.38 0.87 -2.42
N SER A 19 -12.60 0.03 -3.13
CA SER A 19 -12.96 -1.36 -3.41
C SER A 19 -11.75 -2.23 -3.73
N ILE A 20 -11.61 -3.35 -3.01
CA ILE A 20 -10.62 -4.40 -3.33
C ILE A 20 -10.80 -4.93 -4.76
N SER A 21 -12.04 -5.07 -5.24
CA SER A 21 -12.30 -5.59 -6.59
C SER A 21 -11.81 -4.65 -7.69
N LYS A 22 -12.03 -3.34 -7.53
CA LYS A 22 -11.55 -2.33 -8.47
C LYS A 22 -10.04 -2.18 -8.41
N ALA A 23 -9.46 -2.20 -7.21
CA ALA A 23 -8.01 -2.19 -7.03
C ALA A 23 -7.34 -3.41 -7.67
N ALA A 24 -7.91 -4.60 -7.50
CA ALA A 24 -7.42 -5.81 -8.16
C ALA A 24 -7.41 -5.66 -9.70
N LYS A 25 -8.50 -5.12 -10.26
CA LYS A 25 -8.60 -4.83 -11.70
C LYS A 25 -7.58 -3.79 -12.17
N ALA A 26 -7.37 -2.72 -11.40
CA ALA A 26 -6.39 -1.68 -11.73
C ALA A 26 -4.96 -2.20 -11.74
N MET A 27 -4.66 -3.22 -10.92
CA MET A 27 -3.34 -3.85 -10.82
C MET A 27 -3.19 -5.13 -11.65
N ASP A 28 -4.12 -5.39 -12.58
CA ASP A 28 -4.15 -6.62 -13.40
C ASP A 28 -3.95 -7.91 -12.59
N MET A 29 -4.66 -8.01 -11.45
CA MET A 29 -4.62 -9.19 -10.60
C MET A 29 -6.02 -9.72 -10.25
N SER A 30 -6.09 -11.02 -9.95
CA SER A 30 -7.36 -11.61 -9.51
C SER A 30 -7.81 -11.02 -8.17
N TYR A 31 -9.12 -10.88 -8.02
CA TYR A 31 -9.73 -10.49 -6.74
C TYR A 31 -9.28 -11.39 -5.58
N LYS A 32 -9.18 -12.71 -5.81
CA LYS A 32 -8.71 -13.68 -4.81
C LYS A 32 -7.28 -13.37 -4.33
N LYS A 33 -6.39 -12.96 -5.25
CA LYS A 33 -5.02 -12.54 -4.90
C LYS A 33 -5.04 -11.25 -4.08
N ALA A 34 -5.77 -10.22 -4.53
CA ALA A 34 -5.88 -8.96 -3.80
C ALA A 34 -6.46 -9.15 -2.38
N TRP A 35 -7.51 -9.96 -2.26
CA TRP A 35 -8.12 -10.27 -0.97
C TRP A 35 -7.13 -11.00 -0.04
N ARG A 36 -6.40 -12.00 -0.53
CA ARG A 36 -5.37 -12.70 0.24
C ARG A 36 -4.29 -11.72 0.74
N LEU A 37 -3.82 -10.82 -0.12
CA LEU A 37 -2.82 -9.82 0.26
C LEU A 37 -3.35 -8.87 1.35
N VAL A 38 -4.61 -8.43 1.25
CA VAL A 38 -5.26 -7.60 2.28
C VAL A 38 -5.39 -8.36 3.60
N ASP A 39 -5.84 -9.62 3.57
CA ASP A 39 -5.97 -10.46 4.75
C ASP A 39 -4.60 -10.69 5.42
N GLU A 40 -3.56 -11.02 4.65
CA GLU A 40 -2.18 -11.12 5.14
C GLU A 40 -1.70 -9.82 5.77
N MET A 41 -1.94 -8.67 5.13
CA MET A 41 -1.54 -7.36 5.66
C MET A 41 -2.24 -7.03 6.98
N ASN A 42 -3.55 -7.26 7.05
CA ASN A 42 -4.33 -7.02 8.26
C ASN A 42 -3.91 -7.93 9.42
N ARG A 43 -3.63 -9.21 9.17
CA ARG A 43 -3.16 -10.16 10.20
C ARG A 43 -1.78 -9.83 10.74
N ASN A 44 -0.90 -9.30 9.90
CA ASN A 44 0.46 -8.95 10.28
C ASN A 44 0.58 -7.55 10.90
N ALA A 45 -0.46 -6.73 10.83
CA ALA A 45 -0.50 -5.40 11.45
C ALA A 45 -1.15 -5.47 12.83
N LYS A 46 -0.74 -4.59 13.75
CA LYS A 46 -1.35 -4.48 15.09
C LYS A 46 -2.82 -4.07 15.02
N LYS A 47 -3.20 -3.34 13.96
CA LYS A 47 -4.56 -2.91 13.65
C LYS A 47 -4.79 -3.09 12.15
N PRO A 48 -6.03 -3.38 11.71
CA PRO A 48 -6.33 -3.57 10.29
C PRO A 48 -5.91 -2.35 9.46
N LEU A 49 -5.28 -2.57 8.31
CA LEU A 49 -4.93 -1.54 7.34
C LEU A 49 -6.11 -1.22 6.40
N VAL A 50 -6.96 -2.22 6.13
CA VAL A 50 -8.17 -2.09 5.32
C VAL A 50 -9.37 -2.54 6.13
N GLN A 51 -10.45 -1.75 6.10
CA GLN A 51 -11.70 -2.01 6.80
C GLN A 51 -12.87 -2.10 5.84
N GLN A 52 -13.87 -2.90 6.21
CA GLN A 52 -15.15 -2.94 5.53
C GLN A 52 -15.96 -1.69 5.89
N LYS A 53 -16.57 -1.04 4.91
CA LYS A 53 -17.55 0.02 5.16
C LYS A 53 -18.87 -0.65 5.55
N ILE A 54 -19.38 -0.34 6.74
CA ILE A 54 -20.69 -0.82 7.19
C ILE A 54 -21.78 -0.13 6.33
N GLY A 55 -22.55 -0.88 5.54
CA GLY A 55 -23.62 -0.31 4.69
C GLY A 55 -24.49 -1.34 3.93
N GLY A 56 -25.80 -1.08 3.88
CA GLY A 56 -26.90 -1.95 3.41
C GLY A 56 -27.06 -2.13 1.89
N LYS A 57 -28.32 -2.27 1.41
CA LYS A 57 -28.71 -2.67 0.03
C LYS A 57 -27.85 -1.99 -1.06
N GLY A 58 -26.82 -2.68 -1.52
CA GLY A 58 -25.82 -2.15 -2.47
C GLY A 58 -24.40 -2.69 -2.26
N GLY A 59 -24.09 -3.19 -1.06
CA GLY A 59 -22.86 -3.92 -0.77
C GLY A 59 -21.78 -3.07 -0.10
N GLY A 60 -21.21 -3.61 0.98
CA GLY A 60 -20.14 -2.96 1.76
C GLY A 60 -18.90 -2.71 0.92
N GLY A 61 -18.55 -1.44 0.74
CA GLY A 61 -17.27 -1.03 0.17
C GLY A 61 -16.10 -1.33 1.11
N THR A 62 -14.89 -0.99 0.70
CA THR A 62 -13.70 -1.09 1.54
C THR A 62 -12.99 0.24 1.61
N VAL A 63 -12.51 0.61 2.79
CA VAL A 63 -11.76 1.85 3.02
C VAL A 63 -10.45 1.52 3.72
N LEU A 64 -9.43 2.36 3.53
CA LEU A 64 -8.27 2.30 4.40
C LEU A 64 -8.63 2.73 5.82
N SER A 65 -8.01 2.09 6.80
CA SER A 65 -7.96 2.62 8.16
C SER A 65 -6.93 3.75 8.24
N GLN A 66 -6.89 4.42 9.39
CA GLN A 66 -5.80 5.36 9.68
C GLN A 66 -4.43 4.68 9.63
N GLU A 67 -4.34 3.42 10.05
CA GLU A 67 -3.11 2.64 9.98
C GLU A 67 -2.72 2.27 8.55
N GLY A 68 -3.69 2.01 7.66
CA GLY A 68 -3.44 1.82 6.23
C GLY A 68 -2.86 3.07 5.56
N VAL A 69 -3.43 4.24 5.87
CA VAL A 69 -2.91 5.53 5.40
C VAL A 69 -1.49 5.77 5.93
N ASN A 70 -1.25 5.49 7.21
CA ASN A 70 0.07 5.63 7.81
C ASN A 70 1.10 4.69 7.19
N ALA A 71 0.72 3.47 6.82
CA ALA A 71 1.60 2.53 6.13
C ALA A 71 2.06 3.07 4.78
N ILE A 72 1.15 3.67 3.99
CA ILE A 72 1.49 4.34 2.74
C ILE A 72 2.47 5.49 2.98
N ARG A 73 2.19 6.34 3.97
CA ARG A 73 3.03 7.50 4.31
C ARG A 73 4.45 7.07 4.69
N ILE A 74 4.58 6.14 5.65
CA ILE A 74 5.88 5.65 6.13
C ILE A 74 6.70 5.05 4.98
N TYR A 75 6.07 4.25 4.12
CA TYR A 75 6.75 3.66 2.98
C TYR A 75 7.22 4.72 1.98
N THR A 76 6.42 5.75 1.74
CA THR A 76 6.78 6.87 0.86
C THR A 76 7.99 7.63 1.40
N GLU A 77 7.99 7.96 2.70
CA GLU A 77 9.11 8.64 3.36
C GLU A 77 10.39 7.80 3.34
N LEU A 78 10.27 6.48 3.52
CA LEU A 78 11.42 5.57 3.42
C LEU A 78 12.01 5.59 2.01
N GLN A 79 11.17 5.49 0.99
CA GLN A 79 11.57 5.54 -0.41
C GLN A 79 12.22 6.87 -0.80
N GLU A 80 11.75 7.98 -0.25
CA GLU A 80 12.37 9.29 -0.46
C GLU A 80 13.75 9.39 0.18
N LYS A 81 13.91 8.89 1.41
CA LYS A 81 15.20 8.85 2.10
C LYS A 81 16.22 7.96 1.37
N GLU A 82 15.78 6.80 0.89
CA GLU A 82 16.60 5.89 0.09
C GLU A 82 17.11 6.58 -1.18
N ARG A 83 16.20 7.23 -1.94
CA ARG A 83 16.58 7.99 -3.15
C ARG A 83 17.53 9.15 -2.85
N ALA A 84 17.32 9.86 -1.75
CA ALA A 84 18.17 10.97 -1.35
C ALA A 84 19.59 10.49 -1.02
N PHE A 85 19.69 9.42 -0.24
CA PHE A 85 20.97 8.79 0.10
C PHE A 85 21.71 8.31 -1.15
N LEU A 86 21.05 7.56 -2.04
CA LEU A 86 21.69 7.07 -3.27
C LEU A 86 22.19 8.21 -4.15
N ARG A 87 21.41 9.29 -4.28
CA ARG A 87 21.81 10.48 -5.04
C ARG A 87 23.04 11.16 -4.44
N GLU A 88 23.11 11.27 -3.11
CA GLU A 88 24.29 11.83 -2.43
C GLU A 88 25.54 10.99 -2.71
N GLN A 89 25.42 9.66 -2.65
CA GLN A 89 26.54 8.75 -2.96
C GLN A 89 26.96 8.81 -4.43
N GLU A 90 26.01 8.92 -5.37
CA GLU A 90 26.30 9.09 -6.80
C GLU A 90 27.07 10.39 -7.06
N ILE A 91 26.68 11.49 -6.44
CA ILE A 91 27.37 12.79 -6.55
C ILE A 91 28.78 12.67 -5.96
N TRP A 92 28.93 12.05 -4.79
CA TRP A 92 30.24 11.83 -4.18
C TRP A 92 31.16 11.01 -5.11
N LEU A 93 30.66 9.90 -5.66
CA LEU A 93 31.39 9.05 -6.61
C LEU A 93 31.83 9.81 -7.86
N GLN A 94 31.00 10.70 -8.40
CA GLN A 94 31.33 11.49 -9.60
C GLN A 94 32.38 12.57 -9.35
N ASN A 95 32.55 13.03 -8.11
CA ASN A 95 33.46 14.11 -7.77
C ASN A 95 34.83 13.60 -7.27
N GLU A 96 34.89 12.40 -6.71
CA GLU A 96 36.12 11.83 -6.12
C GLU A 96 36.76 10.67 -6.91
N LEU A 97 36.11 10.19 -7.98
CA LEU A 97 36.69 9.30 -9.00
C LEU A 97 36.91 10.05 -10.31
#